data_AF-A0A816WW90-F1
#
_entry.id   AF-A0A816WW90-F1
#
_cell.length_a   1.000
_cell.length_b   1.000
_cell.length_c   1.000
_cell.angle_alpha   90.00
_cell.angle_beta   90.00
_cell.angle_gamma   90.00
#
_symmetry.space_group_name_H-M   'P 1'
#
loop_
_entity.id
_entity.type
_entity.pdbx_description
1 polymer ?
#
loop_
_entity_poly.entity_id
_entity_poly.type
_entity_poly.pdbx_seq_one_letter_code
_entity_poly.pdbx_strand_id
1 'polypeptide(L)'
;MDHPHVRLHHNPLKCCHYSLHKEAKTMDKNKKKNNKRGHGSGSGSGLLGVKVRKLQILIPGGKRCNHPDLLLSKTVDYIVHLKLKIRFLKALSDMYSL
;
A
#
# COMPACT_ATOMS: atom_id res chain seq x y z
N MET A 1 -2.30 3.36 -48.69
CA MET A 1 -3.68 3.73 -48.27
C MET A 1 -4.06 2.83 -47.13
N ASP A 2 -3.52 3.19 -45.97
CA ASP A 2 -3.48 2.36 -44.78
C ASP A 2 -4.84 2.41 -44.06
N HIS A 3 -5.43 1.23 -43.83
CA HIS A 3 -6.62 1.08 -43.00
C HIS A 3 -6.21 1.08 -41.52
N PRO A 4 -6.77 1.95 -40.67
CA PRO A 4 -6.48 1.94 -39.24
C PRO A 4 -7.31 0.85 -38.54
N HIS A 5 -6.65 -0.22 -38.09
CA HIS A 5 -7.24 -1.18 -37.17
C HIS A 5 -7.28 -0.63 -35.75
N VAL A 6 -8.49 -0.61 -35.20
CA VAL A 6 -8.88 -0.22 -33.84
C VAL A 6 -8.06 -0.98 -32.80
N ARG A 7 -7.32 -0.25 -31.95
CA ARG A 7 -6.55 -0.81 -30.84
C ARG A 7 -7.49 -1.13 -29.68
N LEU A 8 -8.02 -2.35 -29.64
CA LEU A 8 -8.73 -2.87 -28.48
C LEU A 8 -7.75 -3.04 -27.31
N HIS A 9 -7.89 -2.14 -26.34
CA HIS A 9 -7.31 -2.21 -25.02
C HIS A 9 -8.03 -3.30 -24.22
N HIS A 10 -7.31 -4.33 -23.77
CA HIS A 10 -7.50 -5.07 -22.51
C HIS A 10 -6.63 -6.33 -22.48
N ASN A 11 -5.74 -6.47 -21.48
CA ASN A 11 -5.95 -7.51 -20.48
C ASN A 11 -5.07 -7.30 -19.23
N PRO A 12 -5.66 -7.43 -18.03
CA PRO A 12 -4.96 -7.44 -16.75
C PRO A 12 -4.34 -8.83 -16.52
N LEU A 13 -3.57 -8.99 -15.43
CA LEU A 13 -2.89 -10.22 -14.99
C LEU A 13 -1.43 -10.36 -15.46
N LYS A 14 -0.54 -9.61 -14.82
CA LYS A 14 0.84 -10.05 -14.58
C LYS A 14 1.27 -9.63 -13.17
N CYS A 15 0.66 -10.27 -12.19
CA CYS A 15 1.23 -10.39 -10.85
C CYS A 15 1.89 -11.77 -10.74
N CYS A 16 3.00 -11.84 -10.02
CA CYS A 16 3.86 -13.00 -9.73
C CYS A 16 4.97 -13.27 -10.76
N HIS A 17 6.14 -12.65 -10.56
CA HIS A 17 7.41 -13.24 -11.01
C HIS A 17 8.34 -13.39 -9.79
N TYR A 18 8.45 -14.61 -9.29
CA TYR A 18 9.57 -15.03 -8.46
C TYR A 18 10.82 -14.97 -9.35
N SER A 19 11.89 -14.31 -8.91
CA SER A 19 13.18 -14.31 -9.64
C SER A 19 14.25 -14.93 -8.74
N LEU A 20 14.74 -16.08 -9.19
CA LEU A 20 15.79 -16.88 -8.61
C LEU A 20 17.17 -16.25 -8.95
N HIS A 21 18.15 -16.56 -8.10
CA HIS A 21 19.50 -16.00 -7.98
C HIS A 21 20.29 -15.68 -9.27
N LYS A 22 21.12 -14.63 -9.19
CA LYS A 22 22.43 -14.61 -9.84
C LYS A 22 23.43 -13.81 -9.00
N GLU A 23 24.43 -14.51 -8.45
CA GLU A 23 25.59 -13.90 -7.81
C GLU A 23 26.53 -13.33 -8.88
N ALA A 24 26.97 -12.10 -8.69
CA ALA A 24 28.13 -11.54 -9.37
C ALA A 24 28.88 -10.65 -8.39
N LYS A 25 30.04 -11.13 -7.92
CA LYS A 25 31.02 -10.34 -7.18
C LYS A 25 31.69 -9.37 -8.14
N THR A 26 31.67 -8.08 -7.82
CA THR A 26 32.69 -7.11 -8.23
C THR A 26 32.83 -6.05 -7.13
N MET A 27 34.03 -5.92 -6.58
CA MET A 27 34.43 -4.82 -5.71
C MET A 27 35.10 -3.76 -6.59
N ASP A 28 34.57 -2.53 -6.68
CA ASP A 28 35.43 -1.34 -6.81
C ASP A 28 34.71 0.02 -6.65
N LYS A 29 35.45 0.95 -6.03
CA LYS A 29 35.44 2.43 -6.07
C LYS A 29 34.21 3.22 -5.61
N ASN A 30 34.37 3.74 -4.38
CA ASN A 30 34.11 5.14 -3.97
C ASN A 30 33.15 5.95 -4.86
N LYS A 31 31.86 5.93 -4.53
CA LYS A 31 30.90 6.91 -5.03
C LYS A 31 30.39 7.80 -3.90
N LYS A 32 31.05 8.95 -3.79
CA LYS A 32 30.68 10.13 -2.98
C LYS A 32 29.16 10.37 -3.08
N LYS A 33 28.45 10.14 -1.97
CA LYS A 33 27.00 10.40 -1.84
C LYS A 33 26.74 11.90 -1.86
N ASN A 34 26.57 12.44 -3.05
CA ASN A 34 25.99 13.77 -3.23
C ASN A 34 24.48 13.65 -3.05
N ASN A 35 24.01 13.73 -1.80
CA ASN A 35 22.61 13.97 -1.48
C ASN A 35 22.22 15.37 -1.95
N LYS A 36 22.05 15.54 -3.26
CA LYS A 36 21.34 16.70 -3.79
C LYS A 36 19.88 16.51 -3.41
N ARG A 37 19.50 17.20 -2.34
CA ARG A 37 18.12 17.51 -1.96
C ARG A 37 17.47 18.21 -3.15
N GLY A 38 16.92 17.43 -4.06
CA GLY A 38 16.03 17.91 -5.10
C GLY A 38 14.75 18.35 -4.43
N HIS A 39 14.70 19.63 -4.06
CA HIS A 39 13.49 20.33 -3.65
C HIS A 39 12.63 20.47 -4.91
N GLY A 40 11.91 19.40 -5.25
CA GLY A 40 10.91 19.39 -6.31
C GLY A 40 9.57 19.79 -5.72
N SER A 41 9.14 21.00 -6.06
CA SER A 41 7.82 21.56 -5.77
C SER A 41 6.70 20.56 -6.11
N GLY A 42 5.87 20.24 -5.11
CA GLY A 42 4.76 19.30 -5.22
C GLY A 42 4.01 19.16 -3.90
N SER A 43 3.47 20.26 -3.38
CA SER A 43 2.95 20.40 -2.01
C SER A 43 1.77 19.46 -1.64
N GLY A 44 1.11 18.81 -2.61
CA GLY A 44 -0.04 17.93 -2.34
C GLY A 44 0.27 16.43 -2.25
N SER A 45 1.24 15.93 -3.01
CA SER A 45 1.47 14.48 -3.17
C SER A 45 2.18 13.85 -1.97
N GLY A 46 3.08 14.59 -1.32
CA GLY A 46 3.79 14.14 -0.12
C GLY A 46 2.84 13.90 1.07
N LEU A 47 1.86 14.79 1.27
CA LEU A 47 0.90 14.68 2.37
C LEU A 47 -0.04 13.47 2.21
N LEU A 48 -0.56 13.26 0.99
CA LEU A 48 -1.35 12.07 0.66
C LEU A 48 -0.52 10.78 0.88
N GLY A 49 0.74 10.76 0.44
CA GLY A 49 1.65 9.64 0.69
C GLY A 49 1.85 9.35 2.18
N VAL A 50 2.00 10.39 3.01
CA VAL A 50 2.10 10.23 4.48
C VAL A 50 0.81 9.67 5.08
N LYS A 51 -0.36 10.15 4.66
CA LYS A 51 -1.65 9.63 5.13
C LYS A 51 -1.86 8.17 4.75
N VAL A 52 -1.54 7.79 3.52
CA VAL A 52 -1.63 6.40 3.03
C VAL A 52 -0.66 5.50 3.80
N ARG A 53 0.58 5.93 4.05
CA ARG A 53 1.54 5.16 4.86
C ARG A 53 1.07 4.96 6.29
N LYS A 54 0.50 6.00 6.92
CA LYS A 54 -0.09 5.88 8.26
C LYS A 54 -1.22 4.85 8.28
N LEU A 55 -2.09 4.90 7.26
CA LEU A 55 -3.19 3.94 7.12
C LEU A 55 -2.67 2.50 6.96
N GLN A 56 -1.67 2.27 6.12
CA GLN A 56 -1.05 0.95 5.94
C GLN A 56 -0.48 0.35 7.25
N ILE A 57 0.03 1.20 8.15
CA ILE A 57 0.55 0.76 9.45
C ILE A 57 -0.59 0.40 10.41
N LEU A 58 -1.68 1.15 10.37
CA LEU A 58 -2.82 0.98 11.29
C LEU A 58 -3.66 -0.26 10.98
N ILE A 59 -3.85 -0.56 9.70
CA ILE A 59 -4.74 -1.65 9.26
C ILE A 59 -4.00 -3.00 9.31
N PRO A 60 -4.59 -4.06 9.92
CA PRO A 60 -4.02 -5.39 9.89
C PRO A 60 -3.72 -5.87 8.46
N GLY A 61 -2.48 -6.27 8.22
CA GLY A 61 -2.03 -6.65 6.87
C GLY A 61 -1.92 -5.49 5.86
N GLY A 62 -2.09 -4.24 6.29
CA GLY A 62 -2.04 -3.03 5.46
C GLY A 62 -0.63 -2.71 4.93
N LYS A 63 0.43 -3.05 5.66
CA LYS A 63 1.84 -2.85 5.22
C LYS A 63 2.17 -3.58 3.91
N ARG A 64 1.45 -4.66 3.59
CA ARG A 64 1.61 -5.44 2.35
C ARG A 64 0.64 -5.00 1.24
N CYS A 65 -0.26 -4.06 1.51
CA CYS A 65 -1.24 -3.55 0.55
C CYS A 65 -0.70 -2.31 -0.16
N ASN A 66 -0.11 -2.53 -1.34
CA ASN A 66 0.34 -1.46 -2.22
C ASN A 66 -0.77 -0.91 -3.12
N HIS A 67 -1.89 -1.65 -3.25
CA HIS A 67 -3.04 -1.21 -4.03
C HIS A 67 -4.00 -0.36 -3.17
N PRO A 68 -4.37 0.86 -3.60
CA PRO A 68 -5.18 1.77 -2.80
C PRO A 68 -6.59 1.20 -2.51
N ASP A 69 -7.27 0.63 -3.51
CA ASP A 69 -8.62 0.11 -3.33
C ASP A 69 -8.68 -1.07 -2.36
N LEU A 70 -7.67 -1.94 -2.41
CA LEU A 70 -7.53 -3.05 -1.47
C LEU A 70 -7.29 -2.55 -0.04
N LEU A 71 -6.46 -1.51 0.12
CA LEU A 71 -6.23 -0.88 1.42
C LEU A 71 -7.52 -0.28 1.98
N LEU A 72 -8.33 0.37 1.13
CA LEU A 72 -9.63 0.92 1.51
C LEU A 72 -10.63 -0.17 1.90
N SER A 73 -10.74 -1.25 1.13
CA SER A 73 -11.59 -2.40 1.46
C SER A 73 -11.25 -2.96 2.85
N LYS A 74 -9.96 -3.26 3.10
CA LYS A 74 -9.51 -3.74 4.41
C LYS A 74 -9.75 -2.74 5.55
N THR A 75 -9.69 -1.45 5.23
CA THR A 75 -9.99 -0.40 6.20
C THR A 75 -11.46 -0.45 6.63
N VAL A 76 -12.38 -0.58 5.66
CA VAL A 76 -13.82 -0.72 5.93
C VAL A 76 -14.08 -1.95 6.78
N ASP A 77 -13.52 -3.09 6.39
CA ASP A 77 -13.67 -4.35 7.14
C ASP A 77 -13.19 -4.20 8.58
N TYR A 78 -12.03 -3.58 8.77
CA TYR A 78 -11.44 -3.40 10.10
C TYR A 78 -12.25 -2.43 10.98
N ILE A 79 -12.81 -1.36 10.40
CA ILE A 79 -13.71 -0.45 11.13
C ILE A 79 -14.95 -1.20 11.64
N VAL A 80 -15.57 -2.01 10.78
CA VAL A 80 -16.75 -2.81 11.17
C VAL A 80 -16.37 -3.81 12.27
N HIS A 81 -15.24 -4.50 12.13
CA HIS A 81 -14.73 -5.44 13.12
C HIS A 81 -14.48 -4.78 14.49
N LEU A 82 -13.86 -3.58 14.51
CA LEU A 82 -13.63 -2.82 15.74
C LEU A 82 -14.94 -2.39 16.40
N LYS A 83 -15.90 -1.89 15.62
CA LYS A 83 -17.23 -1.51 16.14
C LYS A 83 -17.93 -2.70 16.78
N LEU A 84 -17.85 -3.88 16.17
CA LEU A 84 -18.44 -5.10 16.72
C LEU A 84 -17.78 -5.48 18.05
N LYS A 85 -16.44 -5.45 18.13
CA LYS A 85 -15.71 -5.71 19.38
C LYS A 85 -16.12 -4.76 20.51
N ILE A 86 -16.25 -3.47 20.22
CA ILE A 86 -16.69 -2.48 21.21
C ILE A 86 -18.11 -2.79 21.70
N ARG A 87 -19.05 -3.07 20.79
CA ARG A 87 -20.43 -3.42 21.15
C ARG A 87 -20.49 -4.69 22.01
N PHE A 88 -19.70 -5.69 21.65
CA PHE A 88 -19.60 -6.94 22.40
C PHE A 88 -19.06 -6.71 23.81
N LEU A 89 -17.94 -6.00 23.94
CA LEU A 89 -17.34 -5.67 25.24
C LEU A 89 -18.28 -4.83 26.10
N LYS A 90 -19.02 -3.89 25.50
CA LYS A 90 -20.03 -3.11 26.20
C LYS A 90 -21.16 -3.99 26.74
N ALA A 91 -21.72 -4.88 25.91
CA ALA A 91 -22.77 -5.80 26.35
C ALA A 91 -22.29 -6.70 27.50
N LEU A 92 -21.05 -7.19 27.45
CA LEU A 92 -20.47 -7.93 28.57
C LEU A 92 -20.33 -7.04 29.82
N SER A 93 -19.82 -5.82 29.69
CA SER A 93 -19.70 -4.88 30.80
C SER A 93 -21.08 -4.64 31.45
N ASP A 94 -22.11 -4.40 30.65
CA ASP A 94 -23.47 -4.15 31.12
C ASP A 94 -24.06 -5.38 31.85
N MET A 95 -23.72 -6.61 31.42
CA MET A 95 -24.13 -7.84 32.09
C MET A 95 -23.44 -8.07 33.44
N TYR A 96 -22.15 -7.73 33.54
CA TYR A 96 -21.34 -7.99 34.74
C TYR A 96 -21.31 -6.82 35.75
N SER A 97 -21.77 -5.64 35.36
CA SER A 97 -21.84 -4.44 36.23
C SER A 97 -23.10 -4.47 37.12
N LEU A 98 -23.49 -5.65 37.62
CA LEU A 98 -24.64 -5.88 38.50
C LEU A 98 -24.55 -5.07 39.80
#